data_AF-A0A958TDN0-F1
#
_entry.id   AF-A0A958TDN0-F1
#
_cell.length_a   1.000
_cell.length_b   1.000
_cell.length_c   1.000
_cell.angle_alpha   90.00
_cell.angle_beta   90.00
_cell.angle_gamma   90.00
#
_symmetry.space_group_name_H-M   'P 1'
#
loop_
_entity.id
_entity.type
_entity.pdbx_description
1 polymer ?
#
loop_
_entity_poly.entity_id
_entity_poly.type
_entity_poly.pdbx_seq_one_letter_code
_entity_poly.pdbx_strand_id
1 'polypeptide(L)'
;MKKALVLLLWVLVGVSAQSQTDNAFFERIEAVGAAKVQPFREGQIEFLKGTNPPPKTWNYADMVRFAEDLAKEELILMGSYIEPSQREGFYGYNFFAYRKEGETYEYYFALILDINTNNDFQIAGSYLFTDKDSLKSWWSHTFYMYYEGLLEAIPEQFRYPVCPPPPFED
;
A
#
# COMPACT_ATOMS: atom_id res chain seq x y z
N MET A 1 9.90 23.53 61.94
CA MET A 1 8.67 22.74 61.68
C MET A 1 7.88 23.42 60.57
N LYS A 2 7.32 22.59 59.65
CA LYS A 2 6.37 22.91 58.54
C LYS A 2 7.04 23.50 57.29
N LYS A 3 7.39 22.67 56.30
CA LYS A 3 6.59 21.93 55.28
C LYS A 3 6.56 22.72 53.96
N ALA A 4 7.34 22.18 53.02
CA ALA A 4 7.23 22.18 51.56
C ALA A 4 5.99 22.82 50.91
N LEU A 5 6.20 23.45 49.75
CA LEU A 5 5.56 22.94 48.54
C LEU A 5 6.37 23.36 47.29
N VAL A 6 7.04 22.38 46.69
CA VAL A 6 7.53 22.43 45.31
C VAL A 6 6.29 22.37 44.41
N LEU A 7 5.98 23.48 43.72
CA LEU A 7 4.99 23.47 42.65
C LEU A 7 5.71 23.17 41.32
N LEU A 8 5.98 21.89 41.07
CA LEU A 8 6.28 21.41 39.72
C LEU A 8 4.95 20.95 39.10
N LEU A 9 4.22 21.87 38.47
CA LEU A 9 3.04 21.51 37.68
C LEU A 9 3.42 21.37 36.21
N TRP A 10 3.67 20.11 35.83
CA TRP A 10 3.14 19.45 34.65
C TRP A 10 2.65 20.35 33.51
N VAL A 11 3.53 20.65 32.56
CA VAL A 11 3.16 21.06 31.20
C VAL A 11 3.82 20.11 30.22
N LEU A 12 3.37 18.85 30.19
CA LEU A 12 3.75 17.87 29.16
C LEU A 12 2.58 16.89 28.94
N VAL A 13 1.38 17.40 28.64
CA VAL A 13 0.26 16.55 28.18
C VAL A 13 -0.49 17.28 27.08
N GLY A 14 0.16 17.46 25.93
CA GLY A 14 -0.47 18.08 24.76
C GLY A 14 -0.13 17.42 23.42
N VAL A 15 0.91 16.58 23.38
CA VAL A 15 1.44 16.02 22.11
C VAL A 15 0.92 14.60 21.83
N SER A 16 0.38 13.89 22.83
CA SER A 16 -0.02 12.49 22.69
C SER A 16 -1.40 12.27 22.05
N ALA A 17 -2.35 13.20 22.19
CA ALA A 17 -3.73 12.98 21.71
C ALA A 17 -3.86 13.10 20.18
N GLN A 18 -3.15 14.06 19.55
CA GLN A 18 -3.20 14.26 18.10
C GLN A 18 -2.51 13.10 17.36
N SER A 19 -1.32 12.69 17.80
CA SER A 19 -0.58 11.56 17.23
C SER A 19 -1.32 10.22 17.36
N GLN A 20 -2.06 10.00 18.46
CA GLN A 20 -2.91 8.80 18.60
C GLN A 20 -4.09 8.79 17.64
N THR A 21 -4.69 9.95 17.39
CA THR A 21 -5.85 10.08 16.48
C THR A 21 -5.44 9.84 15.02
N ASP A 22 -4.29 10.39 14.61
CA ASP A 22 -3.75 10.21 13.27
C ASP A 22 -3.34 8.74 13.03
N ASN A 23 -2.70 8.09 14.00
CA ASN A 23 -2.36 6.67 13.88
C ASN A 23 -3.59 5.77 13.74
N ALA A 24 -4.62 5.94 14.57
CA ALA A 24 -5.84 5.14 14.50
C ALA A 24 -6.56 5.29 13.14
N PHE A 25 -6.49 6.47 12.53
CA PHE A 25 -7.03 6.73 11.20
C PHE A 25 -6.31 5.89 10.12
N PHE A 26 -4.97 5.89 10.10
CA PHE A 26 -4.21 5.10 9.14
C PHE A 26 -4.24 3.59 9.42
N GLU A 27 -4.31 3.17 10.69
CA GLU A 27 -4.56 1.78 11.06
C GLU A 27 -5.86 1.25 10.45
N ARG A 28 -6.89 2.10 10.35
CA ARG A 28 -8.17 1.71 9.75
C ARG A 28 -8.05 1.53 8.24
N ILE A 29 -7.33 2.43 7.54
CA ILE A 29 -7.04 2.29 6.11
C ILE A 29 -6.25 1.00 5.86
N GLU A 30 -5.18 0.78 6.63
CA GLU A 30 -4.34 -0.42 6.55
C GLU A 30 -5.17 -1.68 6.79
N ALA A 31 -6.02 -1.72 7.82
CA ALA A 31 -6.86 -2.87 8.12
C ALA A 31 -7.83 -3.21 6.98
N VAL A 32 -8.48 -2.19 6.39
CA VAL A 32 -9.38 -2.39 5.23
C VAL A 32 -8.61 -2.91 4.02
N GLY A 33 -7.46 -2.29 3.71
CA GLY A 33 -6.60 -2.68 2.61
C GLY A 33 -6.05 -4.10 2.76
N ALA A 34 -5.42 -4.39 3.90
CA ALA A 34 -4.84 -5.68 4.25
C ALA A 34 -5.87 -6.81 4.15
N ALA A 35 -7.07 -6.61 4.70
CA ALA A 35 -8.15 -7.59 4.60
C ALA A 35 -8.57 -7.86 3.15
N LYS A 36 -8.63 -6.82 2.31
CA LYS A 36 -9.02 -6.97 0.91
C LYS A 36 -7.95 -7.68 0.07
N VAL A 37 -6.67 -7.49 0.39
CA VAL A 37 -5.56 -8.10 -0.37
C VAL A 37 -5.15 -9.48 0.14
N GLN A 38 -5.74 -9.96 1.23
CA GLN A 38 -5.42 -11.26 1.81
C GLN A 38 -5.51 -12.43 0.80
N PRO A 39 -6.51 -12.53 -0.09
CA PRO A 39 -6.55 -13.60 -1.10
C PRO A 39 -5.32 -13.60 -2.02
N PHE A 40 -4.78 -12.43 -2.37
CA PHE A 40 -3.55 -12.34 -3.17
C PHE A 40 -2.34 -12.85 -2.41
N ARG A 41 -2.23 -12.55 -1.10
CA ARG A 41 -1.14 -13.07 -0.25
C ARG A 41 -1.16 -14.59 -0.16
N GLU A 42 -2.33 -15.20 -0.32
CA GLU A 42 -2.55 -16.65 -0.27
C GLU A 42 -2.59 -17.31 -1.65
N GLY A 43 -2.36 -16.56 -2.74
CA GLY A 43 -2.45 -17.06 -4.10
C GLY A 43 -3.87 -17.44 -4.56
N GLN A 44 -4.90 -17.09 -3.79
CA GLN A 44 -6.30 -17.35 -4.11
C GLN A 44 -6.80 -16.31 -5.09
N ILE A 45 -6.72 -16.60 -6.39
CA ILE A 45 -7.01 -15.67 -7.48
C ILE A 45 -8.28 -16.03 -8.26
N GLU A 46 -9.00 -17.09 -7.88
CA GLU A 46 -10.15 -17.64 -8.60
C GLU A 46 -11.29 -16.64 -8.77
N PHE A 47 -11.44 -15.70 -7.84
CA PHE A 47 -12.44 -14.63 -7.91
C PHE A 47 -12.21 -13.66 -9.07
N LEU A 48 -11.00 -13.63 -9.64
CA LEU A 48 -10.65 -12.85 -10.83
C LEU A 48 -11.03 -13.57 -12.14
N LYS A 49 -11.43 -14.84 -12.06
CA LYS A 49 -11.72 -15.64 -13.25
C LYS A 49 -13.00 -15.12 -13.93
N GLY A 50 -12.90 -14.85 -15.24
CA GLY A 50 -14.03 -14.40 -16.05
C GLY A 50 -14.37 -12.91 -15.91
N THR A 51 -13.60 -12.14 -15.14
CA THR A 51 -13.69 -10.67 -15.19
C THR A 51 -13.21 -10.15 -16.54
N ASN A 52 -13.74 -9.01 -16.98
CA ASN A 52 -13.35 -8.35 -18.21
C ASN A 52 -12.62 -7.03 -17.90
N PRO A 53 -11.30 -7.07 -17.63
CA PRO A 53 -10.56 -5.87 -17.28
C PRO A 53 -10.43 -4.90 -18.47
N PRO A 54 -10.22 -3.60 -18.21
CA PRO A 54 -9.89 -2.66 -19.27
C PRO A 54 -8.65 -3.15 -20.06
N PRO A 55 -8.61 -2.95 -21.40
CA PRO A 55 -7.47 -3.37 -22.20
C PRO A 55 -6.15 -2.83 -21.66
N LYS A 56 -5.09 -3.64 -21.69
CA LYS A 56 -3.73 -3.28 -21.25
C LYS A 56 -3.63 -2.83 -19.78
N THR A 57 -4.45 -3.41 -18.89
CA THR A 57 -4.31 -3.20 -17.44
C THR A 57 -3.82 -4.47 -16.77
N TRP A 58 -4.61 -5.51 -16.81
CA TRP A 58 -4.22 -6.82 -16.30
C TRP A 58 -4.88 -7.95 -17.08
N ASN A 59 -4.33 -9.15 -16.94
CA ASN A 59 -4.96 -10.36 -17.43
C ASN A 59 -4.87 -11.49 -16.38
N TYR A 60 -5.80 -12.43 -16.47
CA TYR A 60 -5.91 -13.52 -15.51
C TYR A 60 -4.73 -14.50 -15.59
N ALA A 61 -4.11 -14.68 -16.75
CA ALA A 61 -3.01 -15.63 -16.92
C ALA A 61 -1.76 -15.20 -16.13
N ASP A 62 -1.47 -13.90 -16.05
CA ASP A 62 -0.38 -13.37 -15.22
C ASP A 62 -0.61 -13.65 -13.72
N MET A 63 -1.88 -13.56 -13.28
CA MET A 63 -2.25 -13.86 -11.90
C MET A 63 -2.19 -15.37 -11.59
N VAL A 64 -2.46 -16.23 -12.58
CA VAL A 64 -2.25 -17.68 -12.45
C VAL A 64 -0.77 -17.98 -12.27
N ARG A 65 0.10 -17.38 -13.09
CA ARG A 65 1.57 -17.54 -12.95
C ARG A 65 2.03 -17.15 -11.55
N PHE A 66 1.57 -16.01 -11.05
CA PHE A 66 1.84 -15.57 -9.67
C PHE A 66 1.43 -16.62 -8.62
N ALA A 67 0.20 -17.13 -8.70
CA ALA A 67 -0.28 -18.12 -7.74
C ALA A 67 0.49 -19.44 -7.81
N GLU A 68 0.87 -19.89 -9.01
CA GLU A 68 1.68 -21.08 -9.21
C GLU A 68 3.09 -20.92 -8.64
N ASP A 69 3.75 -19.78 -8.87
CA ASP A 69 5.10 -19.53 -8.38
C ASP A 69 5.11 -19.32 -6.85
N LEU A 70 4.06 -18.71 -6.30
CA LEU A 70 3.86 -18.63 -4.86
C LEU A 70 3.69 -20.02 -4.22
N ALA A 71 2.94 -20.93 -4.86
CA ALA A 71 2.73 -22.29 -4.39
C ALA A 71 4.01 -23.16 -4.48
N LYS A 72 4.97 -22.79 -5.31
CA LYS A 72 6.29 -23.44 -5.41
C LYS A 72 7.29 -22.93 -4.35
N GLU A 73 6.86 -22.04 -3.45
CA GLU A 73 7.72 -21.37 -2.47
C GLU A 73 8.88 -20.59 -3.13
N GLU A 74 8.67 -20.07 -4.35
CA GLU A 74 9.63 -19.12 -4.93
C GLU A 74 9.73 -17.87 -4.05
N LEU A 75 10.91 -17.26 -4.00
CA LEU A 75 11.12 -16.02 -3.24
C LEU A 75 10.38 -14.87 -3.95
N ILE A 76 9.14 -14.64 -3.54
CA ILE A 76 8.33 -13.51 -3.97
C ILE A 76 8.36 -12.44 -2.88
N LEU A 77 8.80 -11.25 -3.24
CA LEU A 77 8.80 -10.07 -2.39
C LEU A 77 7.46 -9.36 -2.57
N MET A 78 6.74 -9.18 -1.45
CA MET A 78 5.47 -8.46 -1.41
C MET A 78 5.60 -7.24 -0.50
N GLY A 79 4.97 -6.14 -0.90
CA GLY A 79 4.93 -4.92 -0.11
C GLY A 79 3.61 -4.19 -0.23
N SER A 80 3.32 -3.36 0.77
CA SER A 80 2.18 -2.45 0.77
C SER A 80 2.58 -1.09 1.32
N TYR A 81 1.83 -0.06 0.93
CA TYR A 81 1.92 1.27 1.52
C TYR A 81 0.63 2.06 1.30
N ILE A 82 0.39 3.04 2.15
CA ILE A 82 -0.67 4.03 1.98
C ILE A 82 -0.12 5.26 1.25
N GLU A 83 -0.87 5.78 0.28
CA GLU A 83 -0.59 7.04 -0.38
C GLU A 83 -1.75 8.04 -0.24
N PRO A 84 -1.46 9.35 -0.16
CA PRO A 84 -2.51 10.37 -0.21
C PRO A 84 -3.12 10.44 -1.62
N SER A 85 -4.42 10.69 -1.70
CA SER A 85 -5.11 10.98 -2.97
C SER A 85 -5.19 12.48 -3.21
N GLN A 86 -5.26 12.88 -4.49
CA GLN A 86 -5.65 14.24 -4.85
C GLN A 86 -7.14 14.52 -4.57
N ARG A 87 -7.95 13.46 -4.44
CA ARG A 87 -9.37 13.59 -4.11
C ARG A 87 -9.53 13.64 -2.60
N GLU A 88 -10.11 14.72 -2.10
CA GLU A 88 -10.38 14.91 -0.67
C GLU A 88 -11.18 13.74 -0.09
N GLY A 89 -10.74 13.23 1.07
CA GLY A 89 -11.37 12.09 1.74
C GLY A 89 -11.05 10.74 1.09
N PHE A 90 -10.00 10.64 0.28
CA PHE A 90 -9.54 9.39 -0.29
C PHE A 90 -8.06 9.13 -0.06
N TYR A 91 -7.74 7.85 0.10
CA TYR A 91 -6.38 7.34 0.20
C TYR A 91 -6.23 6.10 -0.68
N GLY A 92 -5.05 5.95 -1.27
CA GLY A 92 -4.68 4.74 -1.99
C GLY A 92 -4.01 3.75 -1.03
N TYR A 93 -4.50 2.52 -0.96
CA TYR A 93 -3.75 1.41 -0.40
C TYR A 93 -3.12 0.62 -1.54
N ASN A 94 -1.80 0.68 -1.65
CA ASN A 94 -1.02 -0.01 -2.66
C ASN A 94 -0.58 -1.38 -2.14
N PHE A 95 -0.63 -2.39 -3.00
CA PHE A 95 -0.09 -3.72 -2.75
C PHE A 95 0.56 -4.26 -4.01
N PHE A 96 1.79 -4.74 -3.92
CA PHE A 96 2.54 -5.22 -5.08
C PHE A 96 3.31 -6.49 -4.74
N ALA A 97 3.62 -7.26 -5.78
CA ALA A 97 4.45 -8.45 -5.70
C ALA A 97 5.42 -8.50 -6.86
N TYR A 98 6.68 -8.83 -6.56
CA TYR A 98 7.74 -9.00 -7.54
C TYR A 98 8.74 -10.05 -7.08
N ARG A 99 9.57 -10.54 -7.99
CA ARG A 99 10.77 -11.32 -7.68
C ARG A 99 12.01 -10.63 -8.20
N LYS A 100 13.16 -10.99 -7.65
CA LYS A 100 14.47 -10.51 -8.11
C LYS A 100 15.09 -11.58 -9.01
N GLU A 101 15.41 -11.20 -10.24
CA GLU A 101 16.03 -12.05 -11.26
C GLU A 101 17.43 -11.52 -11.59
N GLY A 102 18.44 -12.04 -10.91
CA GLY A 102 19.81 -11.48 -11.02
C GLY A 102 19.85 -10.03 -10.53
N GLU A 103 20.14 -9.09 -11.44
CA GLU A 103 20.15 -7.64 -11.16
C GLU A 103 18.81 -6.95 -11.48
N THR A 104 17.82 -7.68 -11.96
CA THR A 104 16.55 -7.11 -12.41
C THR A 104 15.39 -7.51 -11.49
N TYR A 105 14.27 -6.79 -11.62
CA TYR A 105 13.06 -7.03 -10.84
C TYR A 105 11.91 -7.33 -11.77
N GLU A 106 11.31 -8.52 -11.61
CA GLU A 106 10.14 -8.94 -12.36
C GLU A 106 8.90 -8.81 -11.50
N TYR A 107 8.00 -7.89 -11.89
CA TYR A 107 6.72 -7.72 -11.22
C TYR A 107 5.71 -8.76 -11.66
N TYR A 108 5.00 -9.32 -10.68
CA TYR A 108 3.79 -10.10 -10.92
C TYR A 108 2.58 -9.18 -11.07
N PHE A 109 2.41 -8.24 -10.15
CA PHE A 109 1.33 -7.27 -10.20
C PHE A 109 1.60 -6.05 -9.31
N ALA A 110 0.81 -5.00 -9.55
CA ALA A 110 0.52 -3.95 -8.58
C ALA A 110 -1.00 -3.74 -8.48
N LEU A 111 -1.49 -3.48 -7.28
CA LEU A 111 -2.89 -3.27 -6.95
C LEU A 111 -3.03 -1.96 -6.16
N ILE A 112 -3.97 -1.11 -6.56
CA ILE A 112 -4.37 0.06 -5.79
C ILE A 112 -5.82 -0.13 -5.36
N LEU A 113 -6.08 0.01 -4.07
CA LEU A 113 -7.43 0.14 -3.52
C LEU A 113 -7.68 1.61 -3.17
N ASP A 114 -8.74 2.15 -3.73
CA ASP A 114 -9.15 3.54 -3.53
C ASP A 114 -10.16 3.59 -2.38
N ILE A 115 -9.72 4.07 -1.21
CA ILE A 115 -10.46 4.00 0.06
C ILE A 115 -11.06 5.36 0.39
N ASN A 116 -12.38 5.42 0.52
CA ASN A 116 -13.13 6.61 0.91
C ASN A 116 -13.21 6.72 2.44
N THR A 117 -12.47 7.66 3.02
CA THR A 117 -12.43 7.87 4.46
C THR A 117 -13.61 8.70 4.98
N ASN A 118 -14.33 9.40 4.11
CA ASN A 118 -15.57 10.11 4.45
C ASN A 118 -16.79 9.19 4.58
N ASN A 119 -16.69 7.94 4.11
CA ASN A 119 -17.79 6.98 4.10
C ASN A 119 -17.38 5.65 4.75
N ASP A 120 -17.02 5.71 6.03
CA ASP A 120 -16.62 4.56 6.86
C ASP A 120 -15.55 3.68 6.19
N PHE A 121 -14.55 4.32 5.57
CA PHE A 121 -13.40 3.65 4.96
C PHE A 121 -13.78 2.61 3.88
N GLN A 122 -14.87 2.84 3.15
CA GLN A 122 -15.30 1.95 2.07
C GLN A 122 -14.34 1.99 0.88
N ILE A 123 -14.12 0.82 0.27
CA ILE A 123 -13.38 0.70 -0.99
C ILE A 123 -14.30 1.18 -2.13
N ALA A 124 -13.98 2.33 -2.71
CA ALA A 124 -14.73 2.93 -3.81
C ALA A 124 -14.27 2.41 -5.19
N GLY A 125 -13.05 1.89 -5.28
CA GLY A 125 -12.50 1.34 -6.51
C GLY A 125 -11.26 0.48 -6.27
N SER A 126 -10.91 -0.32 -7.28
CA SER A 126 -9.70 -1.13 -7.28
C SER A 126 -9.10 -1.19 -8.67
N TYR A 127 -7.78 -1.02 -8.77
CA TYR A 127 -7.04 -1.06 -10.02
C TYR A 127 -5.93 -2.10 -9.92
N LEU A 128 -5.96 -3.12 -10.79
CA LEU A 128 -4.95 -4.17 -10.86
C LEU A 128 -4.14 -3.99 -12.15
N PHE A 129 -2.83 -4.12 -12.02
CA PHE A 129 -1.85 -3.94 -13.09
C PHE A 129 -0.99 -5.19 -13.19
N THR A 130 -1.00 -5.84 -14.34
CA THR A 130 -0.06 -6.94 -14.69
C THR A 130 0.61 -6.68 -16.04
N ASP A 131 0.00 -5.87 -16.90
CA ASP A 131 0.58 -5.47 -18.17
C ASP A 131 1.79 -4.54 -17.96
N LYS A 132 2.85 -4.75 -18.75
CA LYS A 132 4.12 -4.03 -18.63
C LYS A 132 3.97 -2.50 -18.68
N ASP A 133 3.18 -1.97 -19.60
CA ASP A 133 3.02 -0.52 -19.75
C ASP A 133 2.23 0.06 -18.56
N SER A 134 1.24 -0.69 -18.08
CA SER A 134 0.45 -0.31 -16.91
C SER A 134 1.26 -0.35 -15.61
N LEU A 135 2.12 -1.36 -15.43
CA LEU A 135 3.07 -1.45 -14.32
C LEU A 135 4.09 -0.33 -14.37
N LYS A 136 4.59 0.04 -15.56
CA LYS A 136 5.46 1.20 -15.73
C LYS A 136 4.75 2.49 -15.31
N SER A 137 3.50 2.67 -15.71
CA SER A 137 2.70 3.83 -15.32
C SER A 137 2.48 3.90 -13.80
N TRP A 138 2.13 2.77 -13.17
CA TRP A 138 2.00 2.67 -11.71
C TRP A 138 3.32 3.00 -11.01
N TRP A 139 4.44 2.46 -11.49
CA TRP A 139 5.74 2.72 -10.90
C TRP A 139 6.16 4.17 -11.08
N SER A 140 5.94 4.80 -12.24
CA SER A 140 6.25 6.22 -12.45
C SER A 140 5.48 7.13 -11.51
N HIS A 141 4.20 6.82 -11.25
CA HIS A 141 3.41 7.49 -10.22
C HIS A 141 4.01 7.29 -8.83
N THR A 142 4.29 6.04 -8.46
CA THR A 142 4.91 5.69 -7.17
C THR A 142 6.23 6.43 -6.97
N PHE A 143 7.13 6.36 -7.96
CA PHE A 143 8.42 7.04 -7.95
C PHE A 143 8.27 8.54 -7.72
N TYR A 144 7.33 9.19 -8.40
CA TYR A 144 7.05 10.61 -8.19
C TYR A 144 6.65 10.91 -6.74
N MET A 145 5.83 10.07 -6.11
CA MET A 145 5.44 10.23 -4.70
C MET A 145 6.63 10.16 -3.75
N TYR A 146 7.56 9.24 -4.00
CA TYR A 146 8.80 9.13 -3.21
C TYR A 146 9.75 10.30 -3.48
N TYR A 147 9.92 10.68 -4.74
CA TYR A 147 10.84 11.72 -5.16
C TYR A 147 10.43 13.10 -4.63
N GLU A 148 9.14 13.42 -4.64
CA GLU A 148 8.59 14.69 -4.16
C GLU A 148 8.30 14.69 -2.65
N GLY A 149 8.59 13.60 -1.93
CA GLY A 149 8.32 13.50 -0.48
C GLY A 149 6.83 13.50 -0.12
N LEU A 150 5.93 13.16 -1.06
CA LEU A 150 4.48 13.21 -0.83
C LEU A 150 4.01 12.18 0.21
N LEU A 151 4.80 11.12 0.43
CA LEU A 151 4.56 10.14 1.48
C LEU A 151 4.95 10.62 2.88
N GLU A 152 5.60 11.79 3.04
CA GLU A 152 5.94 12.33 4.36
C GLU A 152 4.72 12.69 5.21
N ALA A 153 3.57 12.91 4.57
CA ALA A 153 2.28 13.10 5.23
C ALA A 153 1.70 11.80 5.83
N ILE A 154 2.29 10.65 5.51
CA ILE A 154 1.87 9.32 5.99
C ILE A 154 2.81 8.88 7.12
N PRO A 155 2.30 8.38 8.27
CA PRO A 155 3.15 7.87 9.33
C PRO A 155 4.05 6.72 8.85
N GLU A 156 5.27 6.68 9.37
CA GLU A 156 6.34 5.83 8.85
C GLU A 156 5.98 4.35 8.74
N GLN A 157 5.26 3.83 9.72
CA GLN A 157 4.84 2.43 9.77
C GLN A 157 3.85 2.01 8.67
N PHE A 158 3.21 2.97 7.98
CA PHE A 158 2.29 2.71 6.86
C PHE A 158 2.89 3.02 5.50
N ARG A 159 4.18 3.34 5.46
CA ARG A 159 4.96 3.56 4.23
C ARG A 159 5.75 2.31 3.90
N TYR A 160 6.03 2.10 2.62
CA TYR A 160 7.07 1.16 2.24
C TYR A 160 8.43 1.88 2.33
N PRO A 161 9.42 1.33 3.06
CA PRO A 161 10.57 2.10 3.56
C PRO A 161 11.49 2.63 2.46
N VAL A 162 11.46 2.02 1.28
CA VAL A 162 12.19 2.44 0.09
C VAL A 162 11.21 2.51 -1.08
N CYS A 163 11.47 3.33 -2.09
CA CYS A 163 10.70 3.27 -3.32
C CYS A 163 10.77 1.83 -3.90
N PRO A 164 9.64 1.19 -4.26
CA PRO A 164 9.67 -0.08 -4.96
C PRO A 164 10.58 -0.01 -6.20
N PRO A 165 11.31 -1.08 -6.53
CA PRO A 165 12.24 -1.09 -7.67
C PRO A 165 11.50 -0.89 -9.00
N PRO A 166 12.14 -0.35 -10.04
CA PRO A 166 11.50 -0.21 -11.36
C PRO A 166 11.16 -1.59 -11.98
N PRO A 167 10.03 -1.70 -12.71
CA PRO A 167 9.63 -2.92 -13.41
C PRO A 167 10.33 -3.10 -14.79
N PHE A 168 11.47 -2.47 -15.02
CA PHE A 168 12.20 -2.49 -16.29
C PHE A 168 13.72 -2.45 -16.05
N GLU A 169 14.47 -2.99 -17.01
CA GLU A 169 15.91 -2.79 -17.10
C GLU A 169 16.20 -1.32 -17.48
N ASP A 170 17.24 -0.75 -16.88
CA ASP A 170 17.77 0.58 -17.20
C ASP A 170 18.30 0.68 -18.65
#